data_AF-A0A392QN68-F1
#
_entry.id   AF-A0A392QN68-F1
#
_cell.length_a   1.000
_cell.length_b   1.000
_cell.length_c   1.000
_cell.angle_alpha   90.00
_cell.angle_beta   90.00
_cell.angle_gamma   90.00
#
_symmetry.space_group_name_H-M   'P 1'
#
loop_
_entity.id
_entity.type
_entity.pdbx_description
1 polymer ?
#
loop_
_entity_poly.entity_id
_entity_poly.type
_entity_poly.pdbx_seq_one_letter_code
_entity_poly.pdbx_strand_id
1 'polypeptide(L)'
;MYAQTAYNLHPFLESFEYYTYPFLRSIGSLPRWSLIAYFVIAYLTIVRRKEWPHFFRYHVALGMLIEIALQVTGIVSRWMPKSFYWGKLGMHFWTTAFFIFLFTTIECIRCALVGMYADIPFVCDAAYIQIPY
;
A
#
# COMPACT_ATOMS: atom_id res chain seq x y z
N MET A 1 31.45 -7.97 -3.32
CA MET A 1 31.08 -7.46 -1.98
C MET A 1 29.74 -6.68 -1.97
N TYR A 2 28.78 -7.05 -2.83
CA TYR A 2 27.41 -6.46 -2.85
C TYR A 2 26.31 -7.51 -2.67
N ALA A 3 26.68 -8.80 -2.70
CA ALA A 3 25.77 -9.91 -2.44
C ALA A 3 25.30 -9.87 -0.99
N GLN A 4 26.16 -9.59 -0.01
CA GLN A 4 25.88 -9.75 1.43
C GLN A 4 24.61 -9.04 1.94
N THR A 5 24.35 -7.78 1.56
CA THR A 5 23.15 -7.07 2.04
C THR A 5 21.87 -7.66 1.46
N ALA A 6 21.84 -7.92 0.15
CA ALA A 6 20.72 -8.60 -0.49
C ALA A 6 20.57 -10.03 0.06
N TYR A 7 21.69 -10.72 0.32
CA TYR A 7 21.73 -12.07 0.90
C TYR A 7 21.13 -12.12 2.30
N ASN A 8 21.33 -11.09 3.12
CA ASN A 8 20.78 -11.02 4.47
C ASN A 8 19.27 -10.77 4.46
N LEU A 9 18.76 -10.01 3.50
CA LEU A 9 17.31 -9.78 3.33
C LEU A 9 16.61 -10.92 2.59
N HIS A 10 17.35 -11.69 1.79
CA HIS A 10 16.80 -12.71 0.92
C HIS A 10 15.89 -13.72 1.63
N PRO A 11 16.25 -14.31 2.79
CA PRO A 11 15.39 -15.26 3.48
C PRO A 11 14.05 -14.66 3.92
N PHE A 12 14.07 -13.41 4.36
CA PHE A 12 12.87 -12.69 4.76
C PHE A 12 11.98 -12.40 3.55
N LEU A 13 12.56 -11.87 2.47
CA LEU A 13 11.81 -11.55 1.24
C LEU A 13 11.24 -12.81 0.59
N GLU A 14 11.98 -13.91 0.56
CA GLU A 14 11.53 -15.20 0.04
C GLU A 14 10.35 -15.75 0.87
N SER A 15 10.45 -15.71 2.19
CA SER A 15 9.35 -16.11 3.07
C SER A 15 8.12 -15.23 2.87
N PHE A 16 8.32 -13.91 2.80
CA PHE A 16 7.24 -12.96 2.57
C PHE A 16 6.57 -13.17 1.19
N GLU A 17 7.38 -13.40 0.15
CA GLU A 17 6.89 -13.76 -1.18
C GLU A 17 6.07 -15.04 -1.11
N TYR A 18 6.58 -16.10 -0.47
CA TYR A 18 5.86 -17.37 -0.35
C TYR A 18 4.44 -17.21 0.25
N TYR A 19 4.30 -16.41 1.32
CA TYR A 19 3.00 -16.14 1.94
C TYR A 19 2.09 -15.25 1.11
N THR A 20 2.65 -14.28 0.37
CA THR A 20 1.86 -13.31 -0.41
C THR A 20 1.56 -13.76 -1.84
N TYR A 21 2.37 -14.68 -2.39
CA TYR A 21 2.26 -15.18 -3.75
C TYR A 21 0.89 -15.77 -4.11
N PRO A 22 0.23 -16.62 -3.29
CA PRO A 22 -1.10 -17.13 -3.65
C PRO A 22 -2.13 -16.00 -3.75
N PHE A 23 -2.03 -14.99 -2.89
CA PHE A 23 -2.91 -13.82 -2.91
C PHE A 23 -2.64 -12.94 -4.15
N LEU A 24 -1.37 -12.65 -4.44
CA LEU A 24 -0.97 -11.89 -5.63
C LEU A 24 -1.37 -12.61 -6.93
N ARG A 25 -1.25 -13.94 -6.98
CA ARG A 25 -1.69 -14.75 -8.11
C ARG A 25 -3.21 -14.68 -8.31
N SER A 26 -3.96 -14.67 -7.20
CA SER A 26 -5.42 -14.53 -7.22
C SER A 26 -5.84 -13.14 -7.69
N ILE A 27 -5.15 -12.08 -7.25
CA ILE A 27 -5.40 -10.72 -7.77
C ILE A 27 -5.03 -10.63 -9.25
N GLY A 28 -3.89 -11.21 -9.64
CA GLY A 28 -3.40 -11.19 -11.01
C GLY A 28 -4.27 -11.96 -12.01
N SER A 29 -5.13 -12.87 -11.54
CA SER A 29 -6.10 -13.58 -12.38
C SER A 29 -7.41 -12.80 -12.59
N LEU A 30 -7.65 -11.74 -11.81
CA LEU A 30 -8.85 -10.92 -11.97
C LEU A 30 -8.77 -10.05 -13.23
N PRO A 31 -9.93 -9.67 -13.82
CA PRO A 31 -9.97 -8.72 -14.92
C PRO A 31 -9.30 -7.39 -14.53
N ARG A 32 -8.64 -6.71 -15.47
CA ARG A 32 -7.93 -5.44 -15.19
C ARG A 32 -8.81 -4.34 -14.57
N TRP A 33 -10.12 -4.37 -14.85
CA TRP A 33 -11.08 -3.41 -14.30
C TRP A 33 -11.50 -3.70 -12.86
N SER A 34 -11.17 -4.89 -12.32
CA SER A 34 -11.62 -5.33 -10.99
C SER A 34 -11.12 -4.43 -9.87
N LEU A 35 -9.87 -3.98 -9.95
CA LEU A 35 -9.29 -3.06 -8.97
C LEU A 35 -10.04 -1.72 -8.99
N ILE A 36 -10.34 -1.18 -10.18
CA ILE A 36 -11.13 0.05 -10.31
C ILE A 36 -12.53 -0.14 -9.70
N ALA A 37 -13.18 -1.27 -10.00
CA ALA A 37 -14.49 -1.58 -9.43
C ALA A 37 -14.43 -1.70 -7.90
N TYR A 38 -13.38 -2.33 -7.35
CA TYR A 38 -13.15 -2.40 -5.90
C TYR A 38 -13.08 -1.01 -5.27
N PHE A 39 -12.27 -0.10 -5.81
CA PHE A 39 -12.18 1.28 -5.31
C PHE A 39 -13.52 2.02 -5.36
N VAL A 40 -14.23 1.91 -6.48
CA VAL A 40 -15.53 2.59 -6.66
C VAL A 40 -16.56 2.04 -5.68
N ILE A 41 -16.64 0.71 -5.54
CA ILE A 41 -17.58 0.06 -4.62
C ILE A 41 -17.24 0.44 -3.18
N ALA A 42 -15.99 0.29 -2.74
CA ALA A 42 -15.56 0.64 -1.39
C ALA A 42 -15.85 2.11 -1.06
N TYR A 43 -15.57 3.02 -1.99
CA TYR A 43 -15.84 4.45 -1.80
C TYR A 43 -17.34 4.77 -1.69
N LEU A 44 -18.17 4.24 -2.61
CA LEU A 44 -19.61 4.53 -2.63
C LEU A 44 -20.36 3.86 -1.48
N THR A 45 -19.98 2.64 -1.09
CA THR A 45 -20.69 1.84 -0.09
C THR A 45 -20.24 2.12 1.34
N ILE A 46 -18.95 2.40 1.54
CA ILE A 46 -18.39 2.60 2.88
C ILE A 46 -18.15 4.08 3.12
N VAL A 47 -17.23 4.69 2.36
CA VAL A 47 -16.73 6.05 2.66
C VAL A 47 -17.80 7.12 2.53
N ARG A 48 -18.65 7.05 1.49
CA ARG A 48 -19.74 8.01 1.22
C ARG A 48 -20.95 7.85 2.13
N ARG A 49 -21.20 6.65 2.67
CA ARG A 49 -22.38 6.39 3.49
C ARG A 49 -22.16 6.86 4.92
N LYS A 50 -22.93 7.85 5.36
CA LYS A 50 -22.89 8.38 6.74
C LYS A 50 -23.43 7.41 7.80
N GLU A 51 -24.09 6.33 7.38
CA GLU A 51 -24.59 5.26 8.25
C GLU A 51 -23.45 4.49 8.94
N TRP A 52 -22.27 4.40 8.29
CA TRP A 52 -21.11 3.74 8.87
C TRP A 52 -20.42 4.62 9.91
N PRO A 53 -19.86 4.02 10.98
CA PRO A 53 -19.06 4.75 11.95
C PRO A 53 -17.92 5.52 11.27
N HIS A 54 -17.71 6.77 11.68
CA HIS A 54 -16.64 7.62 11.15
C HIS A 54 -15.28 6.92 11.18
N PHE A 55 -14.99 6.21 12.28
CA PHE A 55 -13.79 5.39 12.43
C PHE A 55 -13.59 4.37 11.30
N PHE A 56 -14.64 3.64 10.94
CA PHE A 56 -14.57 2.64 9.87
C PHE A 56 -14.36 3.30 8.51
N ARG A 57 -15.09 4.38 8.24
CA ARG A 57 -14.94 5.18 7.01
C ARG A 57 -13.53 5.74 6.86
N TYR A 58 -12.93 6.20 7.96
CA TYR A 58 -11.56 6.71 8.00
C TYR A 58 -10.54 5.65 7.62
N HIS A 59 -10.56 4.48 8.27
CA HIS A 59 -9.57 3.43 7.97
C HIS A 59 -9.69 2.90 6.54
N VAL A 60 -10.90 2.81 6.00
CA VAL A 60 -11.11 2.43 4.59
C VAL A 60 -10.59 3.51 3.64
N ALA A 61 -10.86 4.80 3.90
CA ALA A 61 -10.32 5.90 3.09
C ALA A 61 -8.78 5.94 3.14
N LEU A 62 -8.19 5.75 4.33
CA LEU A 62 -6.74 5.72 4.52
C LEU A 62 -6.09 4.55 3.77
N GLY A 63 -6.67 3.35 3.85
CA GLY A 63 -6.19 2.18 3.12
C GLY A 63 -6.23 2.39 1.59
N MET A 64 -7.33 2.95 1.08
CA MET A 64 -7.46 3.30 -0.33
C MET A 64 -6.39 4.31 -0.78
N LEU A 65 -6.10 5.32 0.03
CA LEU A 65 -5.08 6.32 -0.29
C LEU A 65 -3.66 5.71 -0.33
N ILE A 66 -3.32 4.83 0.61
CA ILE A 66 -2.02 4.13 0.61
C ILE A 66 -1.89 3.23 -0.62
N GLU A 67 -2.95 2.52 -1.00
CA GLU A 67 -2.96 1.67 -2.19
C GLU A 67 -2.82 2.50 -3.48
N ILE A 68 -3.47 3.66 -3.57
CA ILE A 68 -3.28 4.60 -4.68
C ILE A 68 -1.83 5.08 -4.71
N ALA A 69 -1.22 5.41 -3.56
CA ALA A 69 0.19 5.81 -3.49
C ALA A 69 1.13 4.70 -3.99
N LEU A 70 0.85 3.43 -3.67
CA LEU A 70 1.59 2.29 -4.20
C LEU A 70 1.45 2.17 -5.72
N GLN A 71 0.23 2.29 -6.25
CA GLN A 71 0.00 2.24 -7.70
C GLN A 71 0.68 3.40 -8.44
N VAL A 72 0.59 4.63 -7.91
CA VAL A 72 1.27 5.81 -8.47
C VAL A 72 2.77 5.60 -8.46
N THR A 73 3.35 5.08 -7.36
CA THR A 73 4.77 4.72 -7.30
C THR A 73 5.14 3.71 -8.40
N GLY A 74 4.31 2.68 -8.59
CA GLY A 74 4.46 1.68 -9.64
C GLY A 74 4.29 2.22 -11.07
N ILE A 75 3.53 3.29 -11.29
CA ILE A 75 3.39 3.92 -12.60
C ILE A 75 4.56 4.87 -12.87
N VAL A 76 4.88 5.75 -11.92
CA VAL A 76 5.98 6.72 -12.01
C VAL A 76 7.32 6.01 -12.19
N SER A 77 7.51 4.86 -11.53
CA SER A 77 8.69 4.02 -11.69
C SER A 77 9.00 3.64 -13.15
N ARG A 78 7.96 3.43 -13.97
CA ARG A 78 8.11 3.07 -15.39
C ARG A 78 8.64 4.22 -16.24
N TRP A 79 8.51 5.45 -15.76
CA TRP A 79 8.98 6.65 -16.44
C TRP A 79 10.41 7.01 -16.06
N MET A 80 11.00 6.34 -15.05
CA MET A 80 12.37 6.62 -14.63
C MET A 80 13.40 6.00 -15.59
N PRO A 81 14.58 6.64 -15.76
CA PRO A 81 15.67 6.07 -16.54
C PRO A 81 16.11 4.72 -15.96
N LYS A 82 16.13 3.67 -16.79
CA LYS A 82 16.54 2.31 -16.37
C LYS A 82 17.92 2.30 -15.71
N SER A 83 18.84 3.16 -16.16
CA SER A 83 20.19 3.25 -15.62
C SER A 83 20.25 3.71 -14.16
N PHE A 84 19.26 4.48 -13.70
CA PHE A 84 19.15 4.93 -12.30
C PHE A 84 18.31 3.95 -11.48
N TYR A 85 17.26 3.40 -12.11
CA TYR A 85 16.18 2.71 -11.43
C TYR A 85 16.33 1.18 -11.32
N TRP A 86 17.16 0.57 -12.18
CA TRP A 86 17.43 -0.88 -12.17
C TRP A 86 18.87 -1.23 -11.78
N GLY A 87 19.67 -0.22 -11.41
CA GLY A 87 21.02 -0.40 -10.87
C GLY A 87 21.05 -0.45 -9.33
N LYS A 88 22.23 -0.19 -8.76
CA LYS A 88 22.46 -0.19 -7.30
C LYS A 88 21.52 0.77 -6.54
N LEU A 89 21.29 1.97 -7.09
CA LEU A 89 20.39 2.96 -6.49
C LEU A 89 18.94 2.48 -6.51
N GLY A 90 18.53 1.83 -7.61
CA GLY A 90 17.24 1.17 -7.73
C GLY A 90 16.99 0.11 -6.66
N MET A 91 17.98 -0.74 -6.39
CA MET A 91 17.87 -1.76 -5.33
C MET A 91 17.59 -1.12 -3.97
N HIS A 92 18.38 -0.11 -3.57
CA HIS A 92 18.16 0.58 -2.29
C HIS A 92 16.80 1.30 -2.27
N PHE A 93 16.44 1.98 -3.36
CA PHE A 93 15.15 2.65 -3.48
C PHE A 93 13.99 1.68 -3.28
N TRP A 94 13.99 0.54 -3.97
CA TRP A 94 12.92 -0.44 -3.91
C TRP A 94 12.85 -1.15 -2.56
N THR A 95 13.99 -1.49 -1.97
CA THR A 95 14.04 -2.04 -0.62
C THR A 95 13.48 -1.06 0.40
N THR A 96 13.88 0.21 0.34
CA THR A 96 13.35 1.26 1.23
C THR A 96 11.85 1.47 1.01
N ALA A 97 11.39 1.57 -0.24
CA ALA A 97 9.97 1.72 -0.56
C ALA A 97 9.14 0.55 -0.01
N PHE A 98 9.61 -0.69 -0.20
CA PHE A 98 8.97 -1.88 0.34
C PHE A 98 8.79 -1.80 1.86
N PHE A 99 9.85 -1.48 2.61
CA PHE A 99 9.76 -1.38 4.08
C PHE A 99 8.87 -0.22 4.54
N ILE A 100 8.90 0.93 3.85
CA ILE A 100 8.01 2.04 4.15
C ILE A 100 6.56 1.60 4.01
N PHE A 101 6.16 1.04 2.86
CA PHE A 101 4.79 0.58 2.65
C PHE A 101 4.40 -0.53 3.64
N LEU A 102 5.30 -1.47 3.92
CA LEU A 102 5.06 -2.56 4.85
C LEU A 102 4.80 -2.05 6.27
N PHE A 103 5.70 -1.23 6.82
CA PHE A 103 5.56 -0.71 8.18
C PHE A 103 4.37 0.24 8.30
N THR A 104 4.14 1.12 7.33
CA THR A 104 2.96 2.00 7.30
C THR A 104 1.66 1.19 7.30
N THR A 105 1.60 0.08 6.54
CA THR A 105 0.42 -0.79 6.52
C THR A 105 0.22 -1.52 7.85
N ILE A 106 1.29 -2.07 8.44
CA ILE A 106 1.24 -2.74 9.74
C ILE A 106 0.76 -1.78 10.84
N GLU A 107 1.27 -0.55 10.85
CA GLU A 107 0.85 0.48 11.78
C GLU A 107 -0.64 0.86 11.60
N CYS A 108 -1.11 0.97 10.36
CA CYS A 108 -2.55 1.17 10.08
C CYS A 108 -3.41 0.03 10.65
N ILE A 109 -2.98 -1.21 10.45
CA ILE A 109 -3.68 -2.39 10.95
C ILE A 109 -3.68 -2.38 12.47
N ARG A 110 -2.53 -2.11 13.11
CA ARG A 110 -2.44 -2.02 14.58
C ARG A 110 -3.40 -0.97 15.14
N CYS A 111 -3.40 0.23 14.56
CA CYS A 111 -4.28 1.32 14.97
C CYS A 111 -5.76 0.93 14.79
N ALA A 112 -6.12 0.33 13.64
CA ALA A 112 -7.48 -0.14 13.40
C ALA A 112 -7.95 -1.20 14.43
N LEU A 113 -7.06 -2.13 14.81
CA LEU A 113 -7.36 -3.17 15.80
C LEU A 113 -7.49 -2.64 17.23
N VAL A 114 -6.70 -1.63 17.60
CA VAL A 114 -6.73 -1.00 18.93
C VAL A 114 -7.84 0.06 19.05
N GLY A 115 -8.50 0.43 17.95
CA GLY A 115 -9.52 1.46 17.94
C GLY A 115 -8.96 2.89 17.87
N MET A 116 -7.73 3.05 17.40
CA MET A 116 -7.04 4.34 17.24
C MET A 116 -7.00 4.77 15.77
N TYR A 117 -7.07 6.07 15.53
CA TYR A 117 -6.84 6.64 14.20
C TYR A 117 -5.34 6.58 13.86
N ALA A 118 -5.02 6.09 12.66
CA ALA A 118 -3.64 5.98 12.19
C ALA A 118 -3.14 7.32 11.62
N ASP A 119 -2.25 7.99 12.35
CA ASP A 119 -1.74 9.31 11.96
C ASP A 119 -0.51 9.21 11.03
N ILE A 120 -0.77 9.02 9.74
CA ILE A 120 0.28 9.01 8.71
C ILE A 120 0.40 10.41 8.09
N PRO A 121 1.60 11.03 8.11
CA PRO A 121 1.82 12.35 7.53
C PRO A 121 1.27 12.45 6.10
N PHE A 122 0.57 13.55 5.79
CA PHE A 122 -0.07 13.86 4.51
C PHE A 122 -1.28 12.98 4.15
N VAL A 123 -1.26 11.68 4.48
CA VAL A 123 -2.34 10.74 4.13
C VAL A 123 -3.54 10.91 5.08
N CYS A 124 -3.29 11.18 6.36
CA CYS A 124 -4.35 11.42 7.35
C CYS A 124 -5.19 12.66 6.98
N ASP A 125 -4.55 13.78 6.65
CA ASP A 125 -5.21 15.02 6.21
C ASP A 125 -6.03 14.79 4.94
N ALA A 126 -5.45 14.09 3.96
CA ALA A 126 -6.14 13.71 2.74
C ALA A 126 -7.35 12.81 3.01
N ALA A 127 -7.26 11.88 3.98
CA ALA A 127 -8.38 11.06 4.40
C ALA A 127 -9.48 11.93 5.01
N TYR A 128 -9.15 12.84 5.94
CA TYR A 128 -10.14 13.73 6.57
C TYR A 128 -10.91 14.59 5.55
N ILE A 129 -10.27 15.06 4.49
CA ILE A 129 -10.94 15.79 3.40
C ILE A 129 -12.02 14.93 2.72
N GLN A 130 -11.81 13.61 2.62
CA GLN A 130 -12.76 12.70 1.96
C GLN A 130 -13.94 12.29 2.85
N ILE A 131 -13.79 12.38 4.17
CA ILE A 131 -14.80 11.98 5.16
C ILE A 131 -15.24 13.18 6.01
N PRO A 132 -16.19 14.00 5.53
CA PRO A 132 -16.79 15.02 6.39
C PRO A 132 -17.51 14.34 7.56
N TYR A 133 -17.39 14.97 8.74
CA TYR A 133 -18.13 14.63 9.95
C TYR A 133 -19.66 14.71 9.72
#